data_AF-A0A179ERT3-F1
#
_entry.id   AF-A0A179ERT3-F1
#
_cell.length_a   1.000
_cell.length_b   1.000
_cell.length_c   1.000
_cell.angle_alpha   90.00
_cell.angle_beta   90.00
_cell.angle_gamma   90.00
#
_symmetry.space_group_name_H-M   'P 1'
#
loop_
_entity.id
_entity.type
_entity.pdbx_description
1 polymer ?
#
loop_
_entity_poly.entity_id
_entity_poly.type
_entity_poly.pdbx_seq_one_letter_code
_entity_poly.pdbx_strand_id
1 'polypeptide(L)' 'MNKKLIKLSIGLGVLAIGALIVGKKTGFFEDDSHLYDEYESI' A
#
# COMPACT_ATOMS: atom_id res chain seq x y z
N MET A 1 6.45 -0.56 -30.54
CA MET A 1 6.03 -0.49 -29.12
C MET A 1 4.77 0.35 -29.01
N ASN A 2 3.67 -0.19 -28.49
CA ASN A 2 2.39 0.53 -28.45
C ASN A 2 2.44 1.67 -27.43
N LYS A 3 2.42 2.92 -27.91
CA LYS A 3 2.48 4.14 -27.08
C LYS A 3 1.40 4.20 -25.99
N LYS A 4 0.26 3.51 -26.19
CA LYS A 4 -0.80 3.33 -25.20
C LYS A 4 -0.35 2.53 -23.97
N LEU A 5 0.40 1.43 -24.17
CA LEU A 5 0.87 0.57 -23.08
C LEU A 5 1.90 1.29 -22.21
N ILE A 6 2.77 2.10 -22.83
CA ILE A 6 3.77 2.91 -22.11
C ILE A 6 3.09 3.95 -21.20
N LYS A 7 2.06 4.64 -21.71
CA LYS A 7 1.30 5.61 -20.90
C LYS A 7 0.55 4.93 -19.75
N LEU A 8 -0.01 3.74 -20.01
CA LEU A 8 -0.70 2.97 -19.00
C LEU A 8 0.25 2.51 -17.88
N SER A 9 1.44 2.00 -18.22
CA SER A 9 2.41 1.54 -17.22
C SER A 9 2.97 2.69 -16.37
N ILE A 10 3.22 3.86 -16.98
CA ILE A 10 3.64 5.05 -16.24
C ILE A 10 2.53 5.51 -15.29
N GLY A 11 1.28 5.57 -15.75
CA GLY A 11 0.14 5.95 -14.91
C GLY A 11 -0.06 4.99 -13.73
N LEU A 12 0.02 3.67 -13.99
CA LEU A 12 -0.07 2.66 -12.93
C LEU A 12 1.08 2.77 -11.93
N GLY A 13 2.30 3.02 -12.42
CA GLY A 13 3.49 3.18 -11.58
C GLY A 13 3.37 4.37 -10.63
N VAL A 14 2.91 5.52 -11.12
CA VAL A 14 2.70 6.72 -10.30
C VAL A 14 1.60 6.48 -9.25
N LEU A 15 0.50 5.83 -9.63
CA LEU A 15 -0.56 5.47 -8.70
C LEU A 15 -0.09 4.50 -7.61
N ALA A 16 0.68 3.47 -7.98
CA ALA A 16 1.23 2.52 -7.03
C ALA A 16 2.18 3.19 -6.02
N ILE A 17 3.08 4.07 -6.49
CA ILE A 17 3.98 4.83 -5.61
C ILE A 17 3.18 5.75 -4.68
N GLY A 18 2.17 6.45 -5.21
CA GLY A 18 1.30 7.29 -4.40
C GLY A 18 0.55 6.51 -3.31
N ALA A 19 -0.01 5.35 -3.67
CA ALA A 19 -0.70 4.46 -2.73
C ALA A 19 0.25 3.93 -1.64
N LEU A 20 1.50 3.60 -1.98
CA LEU A 20 2.50 3.17 -0.99
C LEU A 20 2.85 4.27 0.00
N ILE A 21 3.06 5.50 -0.48
CA ILE A 21 3.39 6.64 0.38
C ILE A 21 2.22 6.97 1.32
N VAL A 22 1.00 7.02 0.79
CA VAL A 22 -0.21 7.28 1.57
C VAL A 22 -0.44 6.15 2.57
N GLY A 23 -0.41 4.90 2.12
CA GLY A 23 -0.65 3.73 2.97
C GLY A 23 0.36 3.61 4.10
N LYS A 24 1.64 3.95 3.86
CA LYS A 24 2.65 4.00 4.92
C LYS A 24 2.39 5.12 5.93
N LYS A 25 1.87 6.28 5.49
CA LYS A 25 1.57 7.39 6.38
C LYS A 25 0.30 7.15 7.21
N THR A 26 -0.68 6.44 6.67
CA THR A 26 -1.96 6.17 7.32
C THR A 26 -1.94 4.93 8.22
N GLY A 27 -0.80 4.24 8.34
CA GLY A 27 -0.72 2.95 9.05
C GLY A 27 -1.47 1.82 8.32
N PHE A 28 -1.80 1.97 7.03
CA PHE A 28 -2.58 0.98 6.29
C PHE A 28 -1.86 -0.38 6.14
N PHE A 29 -0.52 -0.37 6.19
CA PHE A 29 0.30 -1.58 6.15
C PHE A 29 0.86 -1.94 7.53
N GLU A 30 0.47 -1.22 8.59
CA GLU A 30 0.91 -1.54 9.95
C GLU A 30 0.05 -2.68 10.48
N ASP A 31 0.71 -3.58 11.21
CA ASP A 31 0.05 -4.74 11.81
C ASP A 31 -0.20 -4.45 13.30
N ASP A 32 -1.43 -4.08 13.59
CA ASP A 32 -1.90 -3.74 14.93
C ASP A 32 -2.22 -4.98 15.77
N SER A 33 -2.01 -6.19 15.26
CA SER A 33 -2.27 -7.45 15.98
C SER A 33 -1.59 -7.49 17.36
N HIS A 34 -0.36 -6.98 17.44
CA HIS A 34 0.42 -6.89 18.67
C HIS A 34 -0.24 -6.07 19.80
N LEU A 35 -1.20 -5.21 19.49
CA LEU A 35 -1.98 -4.45 20.49
C LEU A 35 -3.02 -5.31 21.21
N TYR A 36 -3.34 -6.48 20.65
CA TYR A 36 -4.37 -7.39 21.15
C TYR A 36 -3.80 -8.70 21.68
N ASP A 37 -2.48 -8.93 21.56
CA ASP A 37 -1.77 -10.08 22.11
C ASP A 37 -2.07 -10.30 23.61
N GLU A 38 -2.25 -9.21 24.37
CA GLU A 38 -2.60 -9.26 25.80
C GLU A 38 -4.02 -9.78 26.06
N TYR A 39 -4.96 -9.65 25.11
CA TYR A 39 -6.37 -10.04 25.25
C TYR A 39 -6.70 -11.38 24.59
N GLU A 40 -5.86 -11.85 23.67
CA GLU A 40 -6.02 -13.12 22.96
C GLU A 40 -5.44 -14.32 23.74
N SER A 41 -4.74 -14.06 24.86
CA SER A 41 -4.07 -15.08 25.69
C SER A 41 -4.92 -15.73 26.81
N ILE A 42 -6.26 -15.55 26.78
CA ILE A 42 -7.22 -16.17 27.72
C ILE A 42 -7.78 -17.50 27.21
#